data_AF-A0A969BUJ4-F1
#
_entry.id   AF-A0A969BUJ4-F1
#
_cell.length_a   1.000
_cell.length_b   1.000
_cell.length_c   1.000
_cell.angle_alpha   90.00
_cell.angle_beta   90.00
_cell.angle_gamma   90.00
#
_symmetry.space_group_name_H-M   'P 1'
#
loop_
_entity.id
_entity.type
_entity.pdbx_description
1 polymer ?
#
loop_
_entity_poly.entity_id
_entity_poly.type
_entity_poly.pdbx_seq_one_letter_code
_entity_poly.pdbx_strand_id
1 'polypeptide(L)'
;MNDKTLEATNEVTFVAANPRGTVHTFRNDGEAAAKILAVFSPAGMEGRFAAAFDAAADRLVTPPPPTPAMLSRMVQAAPDFGVAFV
;
A
#
# COMPACT_ATOMS: atom_id res chain seq x y z
N MET A 1 -20.93 3.20 -6.36
CA MET A 1 -19.72 2.58 -5.83
C MET A 1 -19.97 1.08 -5.91
N ASN A 2 -19.42 0.38 -6.91
CA ASN A 2 -19.63 -1.05 -7.02
C ASN A 2 -18.66 -1.73 -6.07
N ASP A 3 -19.20 -2.18 -4.94
CA ASP A 3 -18.47 -2.80 -3.83
C ASP A 3 -18.08 -4.23 -4.20
N LYS A 4 -17.12 -4.37 -5.13
CA LYS A 4 -16.58 -5.67 -5.52
C LYS A 4 -15.34 -5.94 -4.69
N THR A 5 -15.53 -6.45 -3.49
CA THR A 5 -14.46 -7.10 -2.73
C THR A 5 -14.05 -8.37 -3.46
N LEU A 6 -12.74 -8.53 -3.68
CA LEU A 6 -12.15 -9.76 -4.19
C LEU A 6 -11.42 -10.43 -3.04
N GLU A 7 -11.73 -11.69 -2.79
CA GLU A 7 -11.00 -12.52 -1.83
C GLU A 7 -9.85 -13.20 -2.58
N ALA A 8 -8.62 -12.80 -2.27
CA ALA A 8 -7.44 -13.48 -2.79
C ALA A 8 -7.23 -14.77 -2.00
N THR A 9 -7.28 -15.91 -2.68
CA THR A 9 -7.02 -17.23 -2.08
C THR A 9 -5.52 -17.57 -2.12
N ASN A 10 -5.15 -18.80 -1.79
CA ASN A 10 -3.76 -19.27 -1.86
C ASN A 10 -3.19 -19.39 -3.29
N GLU A 11 -3.98 -19.00 -4.30
CA GLU A 11 -3.59 -18.91 -5.69
C GLU A 11 -3.24 -17.46 -6.07
N VAL A 12 -2.49 -17.28 -7.17
CA VAL A 12 -2.15 -15.95 -7.67
C VAL A 12 -3.42 -15.26 -8.17
N THR A 13 -3.90 -14.30 -7.38
CA THR A 13 -5.01 -13.41 -7.78
C THR A 13 -4.42 -12.14 -8.40
N PHE A 14 -4.74 -11.87 -9.67
CA PHE A 14 -4.34 -10.65 -10.35
C PHE A 14 -5.52 -9.67 -10.42
N VAL A 15 -5.37 -8.53 -9.76
CA VAL A 15 -6.35 -7.43 -9.85
C VAL A 15 -5.84 -6.44 -10.90
N ALA A 16 -6.34 -6.61 -12.13
CA ALA A 16 -6.12 -5.67 -13.23
C ALA A 16 -7.16 -4.55 -13.21
N ALA A 17 -6.80 -3.37 -13.72
CA ALA A 17 -7.70 -2.23 -13.93
C ALA A 17 -8.11 -1.46 -12.66
N ASN A 18 -7.13 -0.83 -12.01
CA ASN A 18 -7.37 0.33 -11.15
C ASN A 18 -6.94 1.60 -11.90
N PRO A 19 -7.77 2.16 -12.80
CA PRO A 19 -7.51 3.46 -13.40
C PRO A 19 -7.23 4.53 -12.34
N ARG A 20 -6.54 5.59 -12.75
CA ARG A 20 -6.47 6.81 -11.94
C ARG A 20 -7.90 7.25 -11.55
N GLY A 21 -8.08 7.56 -10.28
CA GLY A 21 -9.37 7.95 -9.71
C GLY A 21 -10.19 6.78 -9.14
N THR A 22 -9.74 5.53 -9.27
CA THR A 22 -10.40 4.37 -8.63
C THR A 22 -9.98 4.24 -7.17
N VAL A 23 -10.93 4.48 -6.25
CA VAL A 23 -10.76 4.18 -4.83
C VAL A 23 -10.62 2.68 -4.63
N HIS A 24 -9.60 2.25 -3.88
CA HIS A 24 -9.38 0.85 -3.56
C HIS A 24 -8.61 0.71 -2.24
N THR A 25 -8.75 -0.46 -1.60
CA THR A 25 -8.02 -0.83 -0.38
C THR A 25 -7.81 -2.35 -0.36
N PHE A 26 -6.93 -2.81 0.51
CA PHE A 26 -6.67 -4.23 0.76
C PHE A 26 -6.52 -4.47 2.27
N ARG A 27 -6.93 -5.65 2.73
CA ARG A 27 -6.79 -6.10 4.12
C ARG A 27 -6.40 -7.57 4.11
N ASN A 28 -5.50 -7.95 5.01
CA ASN A 28 -5.15 -9.35 5.22
C ASN A 28 -6.04 -9.90 6.34
N ASP A 29 -7.04 -10.72 5.97
CA ASP A 29 -7.97 -11.36 6.90
C ASP A 29 -7.49 -12.76 7.35
N GLY A 30 -6.38 -13.25 6.79
CA GLY A 30 -5.77 -14.53 7.16
C GLY A 30 -4.75 -14.42 8.29
N GLU A 31 -4.40 -15.57 8.89
CA GLU A 31 -3.41 -15.66 9.97
C GLU A 31 -1.95 -15.61 9.47
N ALA A 32 -1.72 -15.88 8.18
CA ALA A 32 -0.41 -15.85 7.57
C ALA A 32 -0.11 -14.50 6.93
N ALA A 33 1.18 -14.17 6.79
CA ALA A 33 1.61 -12.96 6.08
C ALA A 33 1.26 -13.04 4.57
N ALA A 34 0.43 -12.12 4.10
CA ALA A 34 0.13 -11.97 2.68
C ALA A 34 1.36 -11.47 1.89
N LYS A 35 1.52 -11.94 0.65
CA LYS A 35 2.55 -11.48 -0.29
C LYS A 35 1.88 -10.72 -1.43
N ILE A 36 2.23 -9.45 -1.60
CA ILE A 36 1.63 -8.57 -2.61
C ILE A 36 2.74 -7.99 -3.49
N LEU A 37 2.54 -8.03 -4.81
CA LEU A 37 3.31 -7.25 -5.77
C LEU A 37 2.45 -6.10 -6.28
N ALA A 38 2.78 -4.87 -5.87
CA ALA A 38 2.12 -3.66 -6.34
C ALA A 38 2.92 -3.04 -7.50
N VAL A 39 2.25 -2.80 -8.63
CA VAL A 39 2.86 -2.19 -9.83
C VAL A 39 2.20 -0.86 -10.09
N PHE A 40 3.00 0.18 -10.27
CA PHE A 40 2.54 1.56 -10.48
C PHE A 40 2.97 2.07 -11.85
N SER A 41 2.07 2.83 -12.49
CA SER A 41 2.35 3.54 -13.74
C SER A 41 1.62 4.90 -13.74
N PRO A 42 2.30 6.01 -14.09
CA PRO A 42 3.74 6.14 -14.29
C PRO A 42 4.58 5.77 -13.06
N ALA A 43 5.88 5.58 -13.23
CA ALA A 43 6.81 5.34 -12.13
C ALA A 43 6.90 6.54 -11.16
N GLY A 44 7.52 6.35 -9.99
CA GLY A 44 7.75 7.41 -8.99
C GLY A 44 7.05 7.19 -7.65
N MET A 45 6.16 6.19 -7.54
CA MET A 45 5.45 5.89 -6.29
C MET A 45 6.41 5.51 -5.15
N GLU A 46 7.56 4.92 -5.48
CA GLU A 46 8.62 4.59 -4.54
C GLU A 46 9.16 5.79 -3.76
N GLY A 47 9.16 6.99 -4.38
CA GLY A 47 9.55 8.23 -3.72
C GLY A 47 8.64 8.58 -2.53
N ARG A 48 7.37 8.19 -2.59
CA ARG A 48 6.43 8.36 -1.47
C ARG A 48 6.86 7.55 -0.26
N PHE A 49 7.26 6.29 -0.47
CA PHE A 49 7.70 5.43 0.62
C PHE A 49 8.97 5.99 1.27
N ALA A 50 9.90 6.51 0.47
CA ALA A 50 11.11 7.16 0.98
C ALA A 50 10.82 8.45 1.77
N ALA A 51 9.80 9.22 1.37
CA ALA A 51 9.41 10.45 2.08
C ALA A 51 8.62 10.17 3.38
N ALA A 52 7.85 9.08 3.41
CA ALA A 52 6.90 8.79 4.49
C ALA A 52 7.44 7.84 5.57
N PHE A 53 8.25 6.86 5.19
CA PHE A 53 8.66 5.76 6.05
C PHE A 53 10.13 5.84 6.45
N ASP A 54 10.46 5.16 7.54
CA ASP A 54 11.83 5.05 8.02
C ASP A 54 12.55 3.91 7.30
N ALA A 55 13.85 4.08 7.04
CA ALA A 55 14.64 3.07 6.34
C ALA A 55 14.78 1.79 7.19
N ALA A 56 14.39 0.65 6.61
CA ALA A 56 14.60 -0.66 7.21
C ALA A 56 16.02 -1.16 6.90
N ALA A 57 16.96 -0.96 7.82
CA ALA A 57 18.37 -1.34 7.62
C ALA A 57 18.63 -2.84 7.75
N ASP A 58 17.82 -3.55 8.54
CA ASP A 58 17.90 -5.00 8.73
C ASP A 58 16.60 -5.68 8.28
N ARG A 59 16.73 -6.58 7.30
CA ARG A 59 15.62 -7.37 6.73
C ARG A 59 15.12 -8.49 7.64
N LEU A 60 15.87 -8.85 8.68
CA LEU A 60 15.51 -9.94 9.60
C LEU A 60 14.73 -9.45 10.82
N VAL A 61 14.70 -8.13 11.04
CA VAL A 61 14.00 -7.53 12.18
C VAL A 61 12.56 -7.20 11.80
N THR A 62 11.63 -7.62 12.65
CA THR A 62 10.21 -7.23 12.52
C THR A 62 10.09 -5.72 12.64
N PRO A 63 9.44 -5.02 11.69
CA PRO A 63 9.27 -3.58 11.77
C PRO A 63 8.42 -3.21 13.01
N PRO A 64 8.70 -2.06 13.65
CA PRO A 64 7.89 -1.60 14.76
C PRO A 64 6.45 -1.29 14.28
N PRO A 65 5.46 -1.30 15.18
CA PRO A 65 4.10 -0.88 14.84
C PRO A 65 4.06 0.56 14.30
N PRO A 66 3.10 0.88 13.41
CA PRO A 66 2.88 2.24 12.93
C PRO A 66 2.72 3.25 14.07
N THR A 67 3.44 4.37 14.01
CA THR A 67 3.28 5.48 14.96
C THR A 67 2.39 6.57 14.36
N PRO A 68 1.71 7.39 15.20
CA PRO A 68 0.94 8.54 14.71
C PRO A 68 1.76 9.51 13.86
N ALA A 69 3.03 9.72 14.22
CA ALA A 69 3.94 10.59 13.46
C ALA A 69 4.27 10.01 12.07
N MET A 70 4.49 8.70 11.97
CA MET A 70 4.69 8.03 10.69
C MET A 70 3.44 8.10 9.81
N LEU A 71 2.26 7.84 10.38
CA LEU A 71 0.98 7.95 9.68
C LEU A 71 0.74 9.38 9.17
N SER A 72 1.10 10.39 9.96
CA SER A 72 1.02 11.79 9.55
C SER A 72 1.90 12.10 8.34
N ARG A 73 3.18 11.69 8.35
CA ARG A 73 4.08 11.83 7.19
C ARG A 73 3.52 11.13 5.94
N MET A 74 2.97 9.92 6.11
CA MET A 74 2.39 9.14 5.02
C MET A 74 1.18 9.82 4.37
N VAL A 75 0.35 10.51 5.16
CA VAL A 75 -0.79 11.31 4.67
C VAL A 75 -0.30 12.60 4.02
N GLN A 76 0.66 13.30 4.64
CA GLN A 76 1.19 14.56 4.13
C GLN A 76 1.91 14.42 2.78
N ALA A 77 2.68 13.35 2.58
CA ALA A 77 3.37 13.09 1.33
C ALA A 77 2.45 12.57 0.22
N ALA A 78 1.23 12.12 0.52
CA ALA A 78 0.36 11.46 -0.45
C ALA A 78 0.04 12.29 -1.72
N PRO A 79 -0.28 13.60 -1.61
CA PRO A 79 -0.67 14.41 -2.76
C PRO A 79 0.46 14.58 -3.80
N ASP A 80 1.72 14.66 -3.34
CA ASP A 80 2.90 14.83 -4.20
C ASP A 80 3.11 13.65 -5.16
N PHE A 81 2.54 12.49 -4.81
CA PHE A 81 2.61 11.25 -5.60
C PHE A 81 1.25 10.85 -6.18
N GLY A 82 0.29 11.78 -6.24
CA GLY A 82 -1.01 11.58 -6.87
C GLY A 82 -1.96 10.65 -6.10
N VAL A 83 -1.81 10.55 -4.77
CA VAL A 83 -2.69 9.76 -3.90
C VAL A 83 -3.52 10.67 -3.00
N ALA A 84 -4.80 10.34 -2.87
CA ALA A 84 -5.71 10.93 -1.89
C ALA A 84 -6.31 9.80 -1.04
N PHE A 85 -6.34 9.99 0.28
CA PHE A 85 -7.10 9.14 1.18
C PHE A 85 -8.54 9.66 1.27
N VAL A 86 -9.50 8.74 1.31
CA VAL A 86 -10.95 9.01 1.44
C VAL A 86 -11.48 8.46 2.74
#